data_AF-B1LH85-F1
#
_entry.id   AF-B1LH85-F1
#
_cell.length_a   1.000
_cell.length_b   1.000
_cell.length_c   1.000
_cell.angle_alpha   90.00
_cell.angle_beta   90.00
_cell.angle_gamma   90.00
#
_symmetry.space_group_name_H-M   'P 1'
#
loop_
_entity.id
_entity.type
_entity.pdbx_description
1 polymer ?
#
loop_
_entity_poly.entity_id
_entity_poly.type
_entity_poly.pdbx_seq_one_letter_code
_entity_poly.pdbx_strand_id
1 'polypeptide(L)'
;MKQKVVSIGDINVANDLPFVLFGGMNVLESRDLAMRICEHYVTVTQKLGIPYVFKASFDKANRSSIHSYRGPGLEEGMKIFQELKQTFGVKIITDVHEPSQAQPVADVVDVIQLPAFLARQTDLVEAMAKTGAVINVKKPQFVSPGQMGNIVDKFKEGGNEKVILCDRGANFGYDNLVVDMLGFSIMKKVSGNSPVIFDVTHALQCRDPFGAASGGRRAQVAELARAGMAVGLAGLFIEAHPDPEHAKCDGPSALPLAKLEPFLKQMKAIDDLVKGFEELDTSK
;
A
#
# COMPACT_ATOMS: atom_id res chain seq x y z
N MET A 1 -0.78 13.12 -21.09
CA MET A 1 -1.49 14.09 -20.20
C MET A 1 -0.64 14.41 -18.98
N LYS A 2 -0.77 15.60 -18.35
CA LYS A 2 -0.02 15.94 -17.13
C LYS A 2 -0.43 15.03 -15.96
N GLN A 3 0.53 14.32 -15.38
CA GLN A 3 0.30 13.49 -14.20
C GLN A 3 0.18 14.36 -12.94
N LYS A 4 -0.65 13.94 -11.98
CA LYS A 4 -0.73 14.59 -10.68
C LYS A 4 0.43 14.11 -9.82
N VAL A 5 1.09 15.05 -9.15
CA VAL A 5 2.16 14.75 -8.20
C VAL A 5 1.62 14.89 -6.79
N VAL A 6 1.80 13.86 -5.97
CA VAL A 6 1.52 13.89 -4.53
C VAL A 6 2.84 13.85 -3.79
N SER A 7 3.12 14.86 -2.97
CA SER A 7 4.36 14.94 -2.20
C SER A 7 4.17 14.39 -0.78
N ILE A 8 5.05 13.47 -0.38
CA ILE A 8 5.18 12.91 0.96
C ILE A 8 6.50 13.44 1.55
N GLY A 9 6.48 14.67 2.05
CA GLY A 9 7.70 15.40 2.34
C GLY A 9 8.50 15.68 1.06
N ASP A 10 9.73 15.16 1.00
CA ASP A 10 10.66 15.25 -0.12
C ASP A 10 10.43 14.17 -1.21
N ILE A 11 9.60 13.17 -0.94
CA ILE A 11 9.27 12.11 -1.89
C ILE A 11 8.09 12.54 -2.76
N ASN A 12 8.30 12.59 -4.08
CA ASN A 12 7.24 12.86 -5.05
C ASN A 12 6.70 11.56 -5.65
N VAL A 13 5.38 11.37 -5.57
CA VAL A 13 4.68 10.20 -6.10
C VAL A 13 3.84 10.63 -7.29
N ALA A 14 4.14 10.10 -8.49
CA ALA A 14 3.37 10.32 -9.71
C ALA A 14 3.57 9.16 -10.70
N ASN A 15 2.62 8.97 -11.61
CA ASN A 15 2.61 7.80 -12.51
C ASN A 15 3.75 7.80 -13.55
N ASP A 16 4.39 8.94 -13.78
CA ASP A 16 5.49 9.19 -14.72
C ASP A 16 6.84 9.41 -14.03
N LEU A 17 6.90 9.35 -12.69
CA LEU A 17 8.14 9.41 -11.92
C LEU A 17 8.67 8.00 -11.61
N PRO A 18 9.95 7.85 -11.23
CA PRO A 18 10.45 6.60 -10.66
C PRO A 18 9.57 6.12 -9.51
N PHE A 19 9.27 4.82 -9.48
CA PHE A 19 8.30 4.29 -8.53
C PHE A 19 8.73 4.51 -7.07
N VAL A 20 7.75 4.78 -6.21
CA VAL A 20 7.95 4.85 -4.75
C VAL A 20 7.57 3.51 -4.13
N LEU A 21 8.42 3.00 -3.24
CA LEU A 21 8.15 1.78 -2.48
C LEU A 21 7.42 2.11 -1.18
N PHE A 22 6.22 1.58 -1.04
CA PHE A 22 5.46 1.52 0.21
C PHE A 22 5.69 0.15 0.83
N GLY A 23 6.82 0.00 1.54
CA GLY A 23 7.34 -1.29 1.98
C GLY A 23 7.37 -1.42 3.50
N GLY A 24 7.14 -2.61 4.04
CA GLY A 24 7.34 -2.85 5.47
C GLY A 24 6.76 -4.18 5.93
N MET A 25 5.94 -4.17 6.98
CA MET A 25 5.34 -5.37 7.57
C MET A 25 3.82 -5.29 7.67
N ASN A 26 3.14 -6.42 7.86
CA ASN A 26 1.68 -6.43 7.92
C ASN A 26 1.15 -5.67 9.14
N VAL A 27 1.63 -6.03 10.33
CA VAL A 27 1.20 -5.49 11.62
C VAL A 27 2.43 -5.25 12.48
N LEU A 28 2.43 -4.20 13.30
CA LEU A 28 3.46 -4.05 14.33
C LEU A 28 3.34 -5.22 15.30
N GLU A 29 4.34 -6.11 15.36
CA GLU A 29 4.31 -7.26 16.28
C GLU A 29 5.11 -7.01 17.56
N SER A 30 6.19 -6.25 17.45
CA SER A 30 7.03 -5.71 18.53
C SER A 30 7.86 -4.55 17.99
N ARG A 31 8.34 -3.69 18.90
CA ARG A 31 9.25 -2.58 18.57
C ARG A 31 10.50 -3.07 17.86
N ASP A 32 11.20 -4.06 18.41
CA ASP A 32 12.47 -4.53 17.86
C ASP A 32 12.33 -5.16 16.47
N LEU A 33 11.22 -5.88 16.23
CA LEU A 33 10.97 -6.45 14.91
C LEU A 33 10.69 -5.34 13.88
N ALA A 34 9.91 -4.32 14.25
CA ALA A 34 9.64 -3.18 13.39
C ALA A 34 10.95 -2.43 13.03
N MET A 35 11.82 -2.20 14.01
CA MET A 35 13.13 -1.58 13.80
C MET A 35 14.01 -2.40 12.87
N ARG A 36 14.12 -3.72 13.08
CA ARG A 36 14.91 -4.62 12.24
C ARG A 36 14.42 -4.66 10.79
N ILE A 37 13.10 -4.72 10.60
CA ILE A 37 12.51 -4.72 9.26
C ILE A 37 12.77 -3.36 8.60
N CYS A 38 12.51 -2.25 9.29
CA CYS A 38 12.73 -0.92 8.75
C CYS A 38 14.18 -0.69 8.34
N GLU A 39 15.15 -1.03 9.19
CA GLU A 39 16.59 -0.95 8.90
C GLU A 39 16.94 -1.70 7.61
N HIS A 40 16.43 -2.93 7.45
CA HIS A 40 16.71 -3.72 6.25
C HIS A 40 16.13 -3.08 4.98
N TYR A 41 14.88 -2.59 5.04
CA TYR A 41 14.29 -1.86 3.93
C TYR A 41 15.09 -0.60 3.59
N VAL A 42 15.45 0.23 4.58
CA VAL A 42 16.25 1.46 4.41
C VAL A 42 17.59 1.15 3.74
N THR A 43 18.31 0.13 4.23
CA THR A 43 19.60 -0.29 3.67
C THR A 43 19.47 -0.66 2.19
N VAL A 44 18.45 -1.47 1.86
CA VAL A 44 18.25 -1.95 0.49
C VAL A 44 17.78 -0.81 -0.44
N THR A 45 16.83 0.02 0.01
CA THR A 45 16.29 1.10 -0.83
C THR A 45 17.30 2.21 -1.06
N GLN A 46 18.12 2.57 -0.06
CA GLN A 46 19.24 3.51 -0.23
C GLN A 46 20.27 2.97 -1.22
N LYS A 47 20.67 1.70 -1.08
CA LYS A 47 21.62 1.05 -2.00
C LYS A 47 21.12 1.04 -3.44
N LEU A 48 19.82 0.84 -3.65
CA LEU A 48 19.21 0.78 -4.97
C LEU A 48 18.71 2.14 -5.48
N GLY A 49 18.73 3.20 -4.67
CA GLY A 49 18.20 4.51 -5.03
C GLY A 49 16.67 4.53 -5.25
N ILE A 50 15.92 3.79 -4.43
CA ILE A 50 14.45 3.70 -4.52
C ILE A 50 13.83 4.59 -3.42
N PRO A 51 12.95 5.56 -3.74
CA PRO A 51 12.23 6.32 -2.73
C PRO A 51 11.34 5.42 -1.87
N TYR A 52 11.29 5.67 -0.56
CA TYR A 52 10.77 4.69 0.40
C TYR A 52 9.87 5.30 1.48
N VAL A 53 8.73 4.63 1.71
CA VAL A 53 7.78 4.89 2.80
C VAL A 53 7.59 3.58 3.57
N PHE A 54 7.92 3.58 4.87
CA PHE A 54 7.74 2.42 5.74
C PHE A 54 6.26 2.17 6.01
N LYS A 55 5.81 0.93 5.84
CA LYS A 55 4.44 0.50 6.11
C LYS A 55 4.35 -0.45 7.30
N ALA A 56 3.43 -0.19 8.22
CA ALA A 56 2.87 -1.21 9.12
C ALA A 56 1.45 -0.83 9.54
N SER A 57 0.68 -1.80 10.06
CA SER A 57 -0.61 -1.52 10.71
C SER A 57 -0.43 -1.55 12.22
N PHE A 58 -1.00 -0.58 12.95
CA PHE A 58 -1.04 -0.60 14.43
C PHE A 58 -2.15 -1.52 14.97
N ASP A 59 -3.21 -1.72 14.20
CA ASP A 59 -4.33 -2.61 14.50
C ASP A 59 -4.75 -3.39 13.24
N LYS A 60 -5.29 -4.59 13.42
CA LYS A 60 -5.96 -5.37 12.38
C LYS A 60 -7.44 -5.45 12.74
N ALA A 61 -8.20 -4.39 12.44
CA ALA A 61 -9.62 -4.26 12.80
C ALA A 61 -10.59 -5.22 12.08
N ASN A 62 -10.09 -6.08 11.19
CA ASN A 62 -10.91 -6.90 10.29
C ASN A 62 -10.46 -8.37 10.24
N ARG A 63 -9.83 -8.88 11.33
CA ARG A 63 -9.49 -10.31 11.42
C ARG A 63 -10.76 -11.16 11.37
N SER A 64 -10.70 -12.30 10.68
CA SER A 64 -11.83 -13.22 10.57
C SER A 64 -12.23 -13.87 11.90
N SER A 65 -11.27 -14.07 12.81
CA SER A 65 -11.50 -14.60 14.16
C SER A 65 -11.22 -13.54 15.22
N ILE A 66 -12.09 -13.46 16.22
CA ILE A 66 -11.93 -12.57 17.38
C ILE A 66 -10.68 -12.88 18.22
N HIS A 67 -10.15 -14.11 18.13
CA HIS A 67 -8.95 -14.56 18.83
C HIS A 67 -7.66 -14.29 18.05
N SER A 68 -7.76 -13.77 16.83
CA SER A 68 -6.60 -13.45 16.03
C SER A 68 -5.85 -12.26 16.61
N TYR A 69 -4.51 -12.29 16.53
CA TYR A 69 -3.68 -11.16 16.92
C TYR A 69 -4.04 -9.88 16.15
N ARG A 70 -4.11 -8.75 16.87
CA ARG A 70 -4.52 -7.47 16.30
C ARG A 70 -3.40 -6.44 16.18
N GLY A 71 -2.28 -6.59 16.89
CA GLY A 71 -1.25 -5.55 16.96
C GLY A 71 -1.23 -4.87 18.34
N PRO A 72 -0.38 -3.87 18.52
CA PRO A 72 -0.20 -3.16 19.78
C PRO A 72 -1.33 -2.14 20.07
N GLY A 73 -2.17 -1.83 19.08
CA GLY A 73 -3.19 -0.80 19.18
C GLY A 73 -2.64 0.60 18.93
N LEU A 74 -3.53 1.60 19.00
CA LEU A 74 -3.25 2.96 18.55
C LEU A 74 -2.09 3.62 19.29
N GLU A 75 -2.16 3.70 20.62
CA GLU A 75 -1.22 4.50 21.42
C GLU A 75 0.23 3.97 21.30
N GLU A 76 0.40 2.65 21.48
CA GLU A 76 1.71 2.01 21.37
C GLU A 76 2.21 1.95 19.93
N GLY A 77 1.32 1.77 18.95
CA GLY A 77 1.66 1.85 17.54
C GLY A 77 2.22 3.22 17.15
N MET A 78 1.63 4.31 17.66
CA MET A 78 2.14 5.66 17.41
C MET A 78 3.52 5.89 18.04
N LYS A 79 3.78 5.35 19.24
CA LYS A 79 5.12 5.41 19.87
C LYS A 79 6.18 4.72 19.01
N ILE A 80 5.89 3.52 18.52
CA ILE A 80 6.79 2.77 17.63
C ILE A 80 7.04 3.55 16.32
N PHE A 81 6.00 4.13 15.72
CA PHE A 81 6.16 4.94 14.51
C PHE A 81 7.00 6.20 14.73
N GLN A 82 6.82 6.90 15.85
CA GLN A 82 7.68 8.04 16.19
C GLN A 82 9.15 7.63 16.31
N GLU A 83 9.43 6.51 16.96
CA GLU A 83 10.80 5.99 17.10
C GLU A 83 11.43 5.61 15.74
N LEU A 84 10.66 4.98 14.85
CA LEU A 84 11.09 4.67 13.49
C LEU A 84 11.46 5.93 12.70
N LYS A 85 10.64 7.00 12.79
CA LYS A 85 10.93 8.29 12.15
C LYS A 85 12.19 8.93 12.72
N GLN A 86 12.34 8.93 14.05
CA GLN A 86 13.51 9.52 14.72
C GLN A 86 14.81 8.78 14.39
N THR A 87 14.76 7.44 14.32
CA THR A 87 15.95 6.63 14.12
C THR A 87 16.40 6.59 12.65
N PHE A 88 15.47 6.45 11.71
CA PHE A 88 15.79 6.21 10.30
C PHE A 88 15.45 7.38 9.38
N GLY A 89 14.74 8.41 9.85
CA GLY A 89 14.28 9.52 9.01
C GLY A 89 13.25 9.13 7.94
N VAL A 90 12.67 7.94 8.03
CA VAL A 90 11.73 7.41 7.04
C VAL A 90 10.37 8.11 7.11
N LYS A 91 9.68 8.16 5.96
CA LYS A 91 8.24 8.46 5.92
C LYS A 91 7.44 7.21 6.29
N ILE A 92 6.28 7.39 6.89
CA ILE A 92 5.43 6.28 7.36
C ILE A 92 4.04 6.31 6.74
N ILE A 93 3.54 5.13 6.39
CA ILE A 93 2.14 4.85 6.06
C ILE A 93 1.54 3.83 7.03
N THR A 94 0.36 4.14 7.57
CA THR A 94 -0.48 3.18 8.32
C THR A 94 -1.95 3.34 7.94
N ASP A 95 -2.76 2.31 8.15
CA ASP A 95 -4.21 2.35 7.97
C ASP A 95 -4.98 2.86 9.19
N VAL A 96 -6.14 3.46 8.92
CA VAL A 96 -7.07 4.04 9.91
C VAL A 96 -8.42 3.32 9.81
N HIS A 97 -9.01 2.96 10.95
CA HIS A 97 -10.21 2.11 10.99
C HIS A 97 -11.46 2.83 11.49
N GLU A 98 -11.29 3.89 12.27
CA GLU A 98 -12.39 4.66 12.86
C GLU A 98 -12.15 6.18 12.66
N PRO A 99 -13.22 7.00 12.51
CA PRO A 99 -13.09 8.45 12.34
C PRO A 99 -12.24 9.14 13.42
N SER A 100 -12.39 8.71 14.68
CA SER A 100 -11.66 9.25 15.85
C SER A 100 -10.15 9.00 15.79
N GLN A 101 -9.70 8.00 15.03
CA GLN A 101 -8.29 7.65 14.89
C GLN A 101 -7.59 8.54 13.85
N ALA A 102 -8.33 9.19 12.94
CA ALA A 102 -7.76 9.89 11.80
C ALA A 102 -6.75 10.98 12.22
N GLN A 103 -7.15 11.89 13.10
CA GLN A 103 -6.27 13.00 13.53
C GLN A 103 -5.06 12.53 14.35
N PRO A 104 -5.22 11.72 15.42
CA PRO A 104 -4.07 11.25 16.21
C PRO A 104 -3.05 10.46 15.38
N VAL A 105 -3.50 9.71 14.37
CA VAL A 105 -2.60 8.99 13.46
C VAL A 105 -1.88 9.99 12.52
N ALA A 106 -2.62 10.93 11.92
CA ALA A 106 -2.07 11.92 11.01
C ALA A 106 -1.05 12.88 11.67
N ASP A 107 -1.13 13.08 12.99
CA ASP A 107 -0.13 13.85 13.74
C ASP A 107 1.25 13.16 13.80
N VAL A 108 1.32 11.86 13.51
CA VAL A 108 2.55 11.04 13.61
C VAL A 108 3.04 10.57 12.24
N VAL A 109 2.15 10.03 11.41
CA VAL A 109 2.52 9.41 10.12
C VAL A 109 2.41 10.40 8.96
N ASP A 110 2.99 10.07 7.81
CA ASP A 110 3.03 10.94 6.64
C ASP A 110 1.92 10.61 5.63
N VAL A 111 1.43 9.37 5.65
CA VAL A 111 0.33 8.87 4.82
C VAL A 111 -0.65 8.06 5.68
N ILE A 112 -1.94 8.37 5.58
CA ILE A 112 -3.00 7.57 6.18
C ILE A 112 -3.72 6.75 5.11
N GLN A 113 -3.89 5.46 5.36
CA GLN A 113 -4.48 4.52 4.40
C GLN A 113 -5.94 4.24 4.76
N LEU A 114 -6.83 4.38 3.78
CA LEU A 114 -8.23 4.01 3.87
C LEU A 114 -8.37 2.51 3.54
N PRO A 115 -8.79 1.65 4.49
CA PRO A 115 -8.89 0.21 4.26
C PRO A 115 -9.90 -0.14 3.18
N ALA A 116 -9.63 -1.22 2.45
CA ALA A 116 -10.46 -1.70 1.34
C ALA A 116 -11.94 -1.87 1.72
N PHE A 117 -12.25 -2.51 2.86
CA PHE A 117 -13.64 -2.71 3.27
C PHE A 117 -14.34 -1.43 3.73
N LEU A 118 -13.56 -0.39 4.07
CA LEU A 118 -14.08 0.85 4.62
C LEU A 118 -14.11 1.99 3.59
N ALA A 119 -13.68 1.75 2.35
CA ALA A 119 -13.47 2.82 1.37
C ALA A 119 -14.75 3.56 0.92
N ARG A 120 -15.92 3.05 1.32
CA ARG A 120 -17.23 3.65 1.04
C ARG A 120 -17.84 4.38 2.24
N GLN A 121 -17.27 4.25 3.44
CA GLN A 121 -17.82 4.81 4.68
C GLN A 121 -17.56 6.32 4.74
N THR A 122 -18.61 7.11 4.49
CA THR A 122 -18.46 8.57 4.28
C THR A 122 -17.86 9.28 5.50
N ASP A 123 -18.30 8.98 6.72
CA ASP A 123 -17.80 9.64 7.93
C ASP A 123 -16.29 9.39 8.16
N LEU A 124 -15.82 8.17 7.85
CA LEU A 124 -14.39 7.85 7.91
C LEU A 124 -13.60 8.61 6.83
N VAL A 125 -14.11 8.64 5.60
CA VAL A 125 -13.50 9.38 4.49
C VAL A 125 -13.41 10.88 4.83
N GLU A 126 -14.48 11.47 5.35
CA GLU A 126 -14.53 12.87 5.76
C GLU A 126 -13.53 13.16 6.89
N ALA A 127 -13.49 12.32 7.93
CA ALA A 127 -12.53 12.48 9.03
C ALA A 127 -11.08 12.39 8.55
N MET A 128 -10.77 11.44 7.66
CA MET A 128 -9.44 11.32 7.04
C MET A 128 -9.11 12.53 6.16
N ALA A 129 -10.07 13.02 5.36
CA ALA A 129 -9.86 14.20 4.52
C ALA A 129 -9.47 15.43 5.35
N LYS A 130 -10.20 15.68 6.45
CA LYS A 130 -9.99 16.82 7.35
C LYS A 130 -8.61 16.89 8.00
N THR A 131 -7.91 15.76 8.14
CA THR A 131 -6.53 15.74 8.66
C THR A 131 -5.55 16.50 7.77
N GLY A 132 -5.87 16.65 6.48
CA GLY A 132 -4.94 17.16 5.48
C GLY A 132 -3.73 16.26 5.23
N ALA A 133 -3.66 15.02 5.76
CA ALA A 133 -2.58 14.09 5.45
C ALA A 133 -2.64 13.60 3.99
N VAL A 134 -1.57 12.98 3.50
CA VAL A 134 -1.64 12.23 2.24
C VAL A 134 -2.50 10.98 2.48
N ILE A 135 -3.39 10.68 1.53
CA ILE A 135 -4.33 9.57 1.63
C ILE A 135 -3.92 8.47 0.66
N ASN A 136 -3.82 7.23 1.15
CA ASN A 136 -3.76 6.05 0.29
C ASN A 136 -5.10 5.30 0.32
N VAL A 137 -5.81 5.20 -0.81
CA VAL A 137 -7.08 4.49 -0.90
C VAL A 137 -6.86 3.08 -1.42
N LYS A 138 -7.03 2.06 -0.55
CA LYS A 138 -7.07 0.67 -1.02
C LYS A 138 -8.37 0.43 -1.80
N LYS A 139 -8.27 0.11 -3.08
CA LYS A 139 -9.44 -0.26 -3.89
C LYS A 139 -10.12 -1.48 -3.26
N PRO A 140 -11.41 -1.41 -2.94
CA PRO A 140 -12.15 -2.57 -2.46
C PRO A 140 -12.17 -3.69 -3.50
N GLN A 141 -12.08 -4.94 -3.05
CA GLN A 141 -12.14 -6.12 -3.92
C GLN A 141 -13.46 -6.24 -4.68
N PHE A 142 -14.51 -5.55 -4.20
CA PHE A 142 -15.86 -5.50 -4.75
C PHE A 142 -16.15 -4.22 -5.56
N VAL A 143 -15.15 -3.35 -5.78
CA VAL A 143 -15.31 -2.08 -6.50
C VAL A 143 -14.53 -2.13 -7.81
N SER A 144 -15.17 -1.68 -8.90
CA SER A 144 -14.51 -1.57 -10.20
C SER A 144 -13.54 -0.38 -10.25
N PRO A 145 -12.49 -0.44 -11.10
CA PRO A 145 -11.56 0.68 -11.29
C PRO A 145 -12.23 2.02 -11.59
N GLY A 146 -13.30 2.02 -12.40
CA GLY A 146 -14.01 3.25 -12.79
C GLY A 146 -14.77 3.93 -11.65
N GLN A 147 -15.08 3.21 -10.57
CA GLN A 147 -15.77 3.75 -9.39
C GLN A 147 -14.81 4.43 -8.40
N MET A 148 -13.50 4.31 -8.59
CA MET A 148 -12.51 4.96 -7.72
C MET A 148 -12.57 6.49 -7.81
N GLY A 149 -13.01 7.04 -8.95
CA GLY A 149 -13.23 8.49 -9.11
C GLY A 149 -14.16 9.07 -8.04
N ASN A 150 -15.26 8.38 -7.73
CA ASN A 150 -16.20 8.79 -6.69
C ASN A 150 -15.56 8.88 -5.29
N ILE A 151 -14.58 8.01 -4.98
CA ILE A 151 -13.89 8.05 -3.68
C ILE A 151 -12.92 9.24 -3.65
N VAL A 152 -12.24 9.53 -4.77
CA VAL A 152 -11.38 10.72 -4.90
C VAL A 152 -12.20 11.99 -4.76
N ASP A 153 -13.37 12.07 -5.37
CA ASP A 153 -14.26 13.22 -5.28
C ASP A 153 -14.71 13.48 -3.84
N LYS A 154 -15.01 12.43 -3.04
CA LYS A 154 -15.30 12.59 -1.61
C LYS A 154 -14.15 13.23 -0.83
N PHE A 155 -12.91 12.82 -1.10
CA PHE A 155 -11.74 13.43 -0.45
C PHE A 155 -11.55 14.89 -0.89
N LYS A 156 -11.76 15.17 -2.18
CA LYS A 156 -11.71 16.52 -2.72
C LYS A 156 -12.78 17.43 -2.11
N GLU A 157 -14.02 16.97 -1.97
CA GLU A 157 -15.10 17.68 -1.28
C GLU A 157 -14.79 17.91 0.20
N GLY A 158 -14.11 16.96 0.84
CA GLY A 158 -13.55 17.10 2.19
C GLY A 158 -12.32 18.03 2.29
N GLY A 159 -11.93 18.70 1.19
CA GLY A 159 -10.83 19.67 1.16
C GLY A 159 -9.43 19.05 1.00
N ASN A 160 -9.32 17.77 0.64
CA ASN A 160 -8.04 17.08 0.52
C ASN A 160 -7.87 16.40 -0.85
N GLU A 161 -7.02 16.99 -1.69
CA GLU A 161 -6.73 16.43 -3.01
C GLU A 161 -5.50 15.50 -3.02
N LYS A 162 -4.81 15.27 -1.89
CA LYS A 162 -3.57 14.48 -1.83
C LYS A 162 -3.85 12.98 -1.75
N VAL A 163 -4.47 12.46 -2.80
CA VAL A 163 -4.98 11.08 -2.86
C VAL A 163 -4.14 10.21 -3.80
N ILE A 164 -3.70 9.06 -3.29
CA ILE A 164 -3.07 7.96 -4.00
C ILE A 164 -4.09 6.81 -4.06
N LEU A 165 -4.17 6.11 -5.19
CA LEU A 165 -5.02 4.94 -5.39
C LEU A 165 -4.19 3.66 -5.37
N CYS A 166 -4.64 2.64 -4.65
CA CYS A 166 -3.89 1.39 -4.49
C CYS A 166 -4.72 0.18 -4.90
N ASP A 167 -4.33 -0.47 -6.00
CA ASP A 167 -4.93 -1.76 -6.38
C ASP A 167 -4.41 -2.88 -5.49
N ARG A 168 -5.29 -3.81 -5.14
CA ARG A 168 -5.01 -5.00 -4.32
C ARG A 168 -5.78 -6.23 -4.81
N GLY A 169 -6.20 -6.24 -6.08
CA GLY A 169 -7.03 -7.28 -6.68
C GLY A 169 -8.54 -7.01 -6.60
N ALA A 170 -9.30 -7.81 -7.34
CA ALA A 170 -10.75 -7.86 -7.36
C ALA A 170 -11.23 -9.30 -7.12
N ASN A 171 -12.42 -9.46 -6.52
CA ASN A 171 -13.02 -10.77 -6.28
C ASN A 171 -13.20 -11.53 -7.59
N PHE A 172 -12.74 -12.78 -7.62
CA PHE A 172 -12.87 -13.67 -8.78
C PHE A 172 -13.48 -15.01 -8.35
N GLY A 173 -14.81 -15.07 -8.34
CA GLY A 173 -15.53 -16.16 -7.70
C GLY A 173 -15.42 -16.10 -6.16
N TYR A 174 -15.58 -17.24 -5.51
CA TYR A 174 -15.40 -17.36 -4.07
C TYR A 174 -13.92 -17.47 -3.71
N ASP A 175 -13.55 -16.87 -2.58
CA ASP A 175 -12.26 -17.10 -1.90
C ASP A 175 -10.98 -16.80 -2.71
N ASN A 176 -11.09 -16.08 -3.82
CA ASN A 176 -9.99 -15.82 -4.73
C ASN A 176 -9.99 -14.39 -5.28
N LEU A 177 -8.80 -13.93 -5.69
CA LEU A 177 -8.56 -12.61 -6.28
C LEU A 177 -7.83 -12.71 -7.61
N VAL A 178 -8.19 -11.80 -8.52
CA VAL A 178 -7.52 -11.52 -9.79
C VAL A 178 -7.12 -10.05 -9.86
N VAL A 179 -6.01 -9.73 -10.52
CA VAL A 179 -5.61 -8.35 -10.81
C VAL A 179 -5.91 -8.06 -12.28
N ASP A 180 -6.85 -7.14 -12.52
CA ASP A 180 -7.09 -6.60 -13.85
C ASP A 180 -6.08 -5.49 -14.15
N MET A 181 -5.06 -5.82 -14.95
CA MET A 181 -3.99 -4.89 -15.33
C MET A 181 -4.50 -3.68 -16.12
N LEU A 182 -5.64 -3.79 -16.81
CA LEU A 182 -6.26 -2.66 -17.52
C LEU A 182 -6.86 -1.64 -16.54
N GLY A 183 -7.21 -2.09 -15.32
CA GLY A 183 -7.77 -1.27 -14.27
C GLY A 183 -6.88 -0.12 -13.83
N PHE A 184 -5.55 -0.25 -13.94
CA PHE A 184 -4.62 0.81 -13.58
C PHE A 184 -4.85 2.09 -14.41
N SER A 185 -4.92 1.97 -15.74
CA SER A 185 -5.14 3.13 -16.62
C SER A 185 -6.54 3.73 -16.45
N ILE A 186 -7.54 2.91 -16.14
CA ILE A 186 -8.89 3.39 -15.81
C ILE A 186 -8.83 4.23 -14.54
N MET A 187 -8.20 3.75 -13.46
CA MET A 187 -8.05 4.51 -12.20
C MET A 187 -7.33 5.84 -12.40
N LYS A 188 -6.25 5.87 -13.19
CA LYS A 188 -5.56 7.13 -13.56
C LYS A 188 -6.54 8.11 -14.20
N LYS A 189 -7.27 7.66 -15.23
CA LYS A 189 -8.20 8.51 -15.99
C LYS A 189 -9.33 9.08 -15.13
N VAL A 190 -10.03 8.24 -14.36
CA VAL A 190 -11.21 8.66 -13.60
C VAL A 190 -10.89 9.51 -12.37
N SER A 191 -9.62 9.54 -11.93
CA SER A 191 -9.19 10.30 -10.75
C SER A 191 -8.53 11.64 -11.08
N GLY A 192 -8.52 12.05 -12.35
CA GLY A 192 -7.74 13.23 -12.77
C GLY A 192 -6.23 13.00 -12.65
N ASN A 193 -5.77 11.80 -13.01
CA ASN A 193 -4.37 11.36 -12.99
C ASN A 193 -3.73 11.27 -11.61
N SER A 194 -4.50 10.95 -10.56
CA SER A 194 -3.92 10.63 -9.25
C SER A 194 -2.88 9.51 -9.36
N PRO A 195 -1.86 9.47 -8.49
CA PRO A 195 -0.89 8.39 -8.48
C PRO A 195 -1.57 7.05 -8.20
N VAL A 196 -1.23 6.04 -8.99
CA VAL A 196 -1.73 4.68 -8.83
C VAL A 196 -0.57 3.77 -8.41
N ILE A 197 -0.76 3.03 -7.33
CA ILE A 197 0.21 2.07 -6.79
C ILE A 197 -0.39 0.67 -6.79
N PHE A 198 0.47 -0.35 -6.73
CA PHE A 198 0.05 -1.74 -6.71
C PHE A 198 0.47 -2.46 -5.42
N ASP A 199 -0.50 -2.91 -4.63
CA ASP A 199 -0.31 -3.80 -3.49
C ASP A 199 -0.27 -5.25 -3.96
N VAL A 200 0.92 -5.68 -4.32
CA VAL A 200 1.18 -7.05 -4.77
C VAL A 200 0.97 -8.06 -3.65
N THR A 201 1.21 -7.69 -2.39
CA THR A 201 1.08 -8.61 -1.26
C THR A 201 -0.36 -9.06 -1.10
N HIS A 202 -1.27 -8.10 -1.01
CA HIS A 202 -2.65 -8.43 -0.74
C HIS A 202 -3.41 -8.91 -1.99
N ALA A 203 -2.94 -8.58 -3.19
CA ALA A 203 -3.44 -9.16 -4.43
C ALA A 203 -3.22 -10.69 -4.52
N LEU A 204 -2.25 -11.23 -3.78
CA LEU A 204 -1.96 -12.67 -3.72
C LEU A 204 -2.87 -13.43 -2.75
N GLN A 205 -3.69 -12.74 -1.96
CA GLN A 205 -4.61 -13.40 -1.04
C GLN A 205 -5.57 -14.33 -1.79
N CYS A 206 -5.80 -15.48 -1.18
CA CYS A 206 -6.81 -16.48 -1.48
C CYS A 206 -7.09 -17.22 -0.17
N ARG A 207 -8.15 -18.01 -0.07
CA ARG A 207 -8.41 -18.78 1.15
C ARG A 207 -9.01 -20.15 0.85
N ASP A 208 -8.79 -21.06 1.78
CA ASP A 208 -9.57 -22.29 1.85
C ASP A 208 -10.98 -21.93 2.34
N PRO A 209 -12.06 -22.44 1.72
CA PRO A 209 -13.44 -22.20 2.16
C PRO A 209 -13.71 -22.51 3.64
N PHE A 210 -12.92 -23.40 4.25
CA PHE A 210 -13.02 -23.80 5.66
C PHE A 210 -11.85 -23.29 6.52
N GLY A 211 -10.97 -22.45 5.97
CA GLY A 211 -9.80 -21.93 6.66
C GLY A 211 -10.11 -20.82 7.67
N ALA A 212 -9.44 -20.85 8.83
CA ALA A 212 -9.59 -19.84 9.89
C ALA A 212 -8.83 -18.51 9.62
N ALA A 213 -7.96 -18.49 8.61
CA ALA A 213 -7.14 -17.33 8.23
C ALA A 213 -6.96 -17.25 6.71
N SER A 214 -6.55 -16.08 6.20
CA SER A 214 -6.23 -15.93 4.78
C SER A 214 -5.06 -16.82 4.41
N GLY A 215 -5.19 -17.55 3.31
CA GLY A 215 -4.05 -18.09 2.57
C GLY A 215 -3.36 -17.00 1.75
N GLY A 216 -2.49 -17.43 0.85
CA GLY A 216 -1.69 -16.54 0.03
C GLY A 216 -0.81 -17.30 -0.95
N ARG A 217 -0.25 -16.55 -1.90
CA ARG A 217 0.53 -17.09 -3.03
C ARG A 217 1.93 -16.46 -3.09
N ARG A 218 2.63 -16.30 -1.95
CA ARG A 218 3.93 -15.61 -1.88
C ARG A 218 4.97 -16.05 -2.94
N ALA A 219 4.94 -17.32 -3.36
CA ALA A 219 5.85 -17.84 -4.40
C ALA A 219 5.72 -17.10 -5.75
N GLN A 220 4.54 -16.51 -6.01
CA GLN A 220 4.20 -15.78 -7.22
C GLN A 220 4.30 -14.24 -7.05
N VAL A 221 4.90 -13.76 -5.94
CA VAL A 221 5.01 -12.31 -5.71
C VAL A 221 5.86 -11.62 -6.76
N ALA A 222 6.95 -12.24 -7.20
CA ALA A 222 7.85 -11.66 -8.19
C ALA A 222 7.20 -11.55 -9.58
N GLU A 223 6.51 -12.60 -10.05
CA GLU A 223 5.83 -12.55 -11.35
C GLU A 223 4.72 -11.50 -11.38
N LEU A 224 3.90 -11.44 -10.33
CA LEU A 224 2.78 -10.51 -10.27
C LEU A 224 3.28 -9.06 -10.12
N ALA A 225 4.32 -8.83 -9.31
CA ALA A 225 4.92 -7.50 -9.18
C ALA A 225 5.53 -7.03 -10.50
N ARG A 226 6.26 -7.91 -11.22
CA ARG A 226 6.81 -7.57 -12.56
C ARG A 226 5.70 -7.17 -13.52
N ALA A 227 4.59 -7.91 -13.56
CA ALA A 227 3.45 -7.60 -14.42
C ALA A 227 2.83 -6.24 -14.09
N GLY A 228 2.60 -5.93 -12.81
CA GLY A 228 2.06 -4.64 -12.40
C GLY A 228 3.00 -3.48 -12.69
N MET A 229 4.30 -3.62 -12.36
CA MET A 229 5.28 -2.55 -12.57
C MET A 229 5.52 -2.26 -14.07
N ALA A 230 5.40 -3.27 -14.93
CA ALA A 230 5.52 -3.09 -16.39
C ALA A 230 4.43 -2.19 -17.00
N VAL A 231 3.32 -1.96 -16.31
CA VAL A 231 2.26 -1.02 -16.74
C VAL A 231 2.67 0.45 -16.56
N GLY A 232 3.72 0.73 -15.79
CA GLY A 232 4.16 2.09 -15.46
C GLY A 232 3.27 2.71 -14.38
N LEU A 233 3.57 2.41 -13.11
CA LEU A 233 2.81 2.86 -11.95
C LEU A 233 3.62 3.83 -11.10
N ALA A 234 2.95 4.58 -10.23
CA ALA A 234 3.61 5.54 -9.34
C ALA A 234 4.33 4.86 -8.15
N GLY A 235 4.00 3.61 -7.86
CA GLY A 235 4.56 2.92 -6.71
C GLY A 235 4.16 1.47 -6.58
N LEU A 236 4.86 0.79 -5.68
CA LEU A 236 4.65 -0.60 -5.31
C LEU A 236 4.43 -0.66 -3.80
N PHE A 237 3.40 -1.37 -3.37
CA PHE A 237 3.14 -1.67 -1.98
C PHE A 237 3.50 -3.14 -1.71
N ILE A 238 4.31 -3.39 -0.68
CA ILE A 238 4.77 -4.74 -0.34
C ILE A 238 5.00 -4.93 1.15
N GLU A 239 4.64 -6.10 1.66
CA GLU A 239 4.95 -6.53 3.02
C GLU A 239 5.94 -7.68 3.00
N ALA A 240 6.91 -7.63 3.89
CA ALA A 240 7.89 -8.67 4.11
C ALA A 240 7.96 -9.05 5.59
N HIS A 241 8.46 -10.25 5.83
CA HIS A 241 8.70 -10.76 7.17
C HIS A 241 10.00 -11.57 7.18
N PRO A 242 10.84 -11.51 8.25
CA PRO A 242 12.02 -12.37 8.37
C PRO A 242 11.70 -13.86 8.28
N ASP A 243 10.51 -14.23 8.78
CA ASP A 243 10.01 -15.59 8.81
C ASP A 243 8.50 -15.63 8.51
N PRO A 244 8.09 -15.59 7.22
CA PRO A 244 6.67 -15.46 6.85
C PRO A 244 5.75 -16.56 7.40
N GLU A 245 6.28 -17.72 7.78
CA GLU A 245 5.47 -18.82 8.32
C GLU A 245 4.99 -18.55 9.75
N HIS A 246 5.73 -17.72 10.49
CA HIS A 246 5.41 -17.34 11.87
C HIS A 246 4.89 -15.90 11.99
N ALA A 247 4.64 -15.20 10.88
CA ALA A 247 4.04 -13.86 10.89
C ALA A 247 2.61 -13.92 11.46
N LYS A 248 2.23 -12.96 12.33
CA LYS A 248 0.94 -12.99 13.05
C LYS A 248 -0.28 -12.64 12.19
N CYS A 249 -0.05 -12.12 10.99
CA CYS A 249 -1.08 -11.80 9.99
C CYS A 249 -0.49 -11.82 8.57
N ASP A 250 -1.24 -12.36 7.60
CA ASP A 250 -0.90 -12.41 6.17
C ASP A 250 0.47 -13.00 5.79
N GLY A 251 1.09 -13.78 6.68
CA GLY A 251 2.31 -14.55 6.43
C GLY A 251 2.34 -15.34 5.11
N PRO A 252 1.25 -16.00 4.68
CA PRO A 252 1.19 -16.70 3.39
C PRO A 252 1.42 -15.84 2.14
N SER A 253 1.28 -14.52 2.25
CA SER A 253 1.53 -13.57 1.15
C SER A 253 2.78 -12.70 1.35
N ALA A 254 3.37 -12.70 2.54
CA ALA A 254 4.54 -11.88 2.85
C ALA A 254 5.81 -12.38 2.14
N LEU A 255 6.59 -11.45 1.61
CA LEU A 255 7.91 -11.73 1.03
C LEU A 255 8.89 -12.14 2.16
N PRO A 256 9.66 -13.22 2.02
CA PRO A 256 10.78 -13.46 2.93
C PRO A 256 11.76 -12.28 2.88
N LEU A 257 12.03 -11.63 4.02
CA LEU A 257 12.78 -10.37 4.08
C LEU A 257 14.16 -10.47 3.40
N ALA A 258 14.84 -11.62 3.54
CA ALA A 258 16.13 -11.88 2.89
C ALA A 258 16.10 -11.87 1.34
N LYS A 259 14.91 -11.87 0.73
CA LYS A 259 14.73 -11.78 -0.73
C LYS A 259 14.40 -10.35 -1.19
N LEU A 260 14.36 -9.38 -0.30
CA LEU A 260 13.96 -8.00 -0.62
C LEU A 260 14.88 -7.35 -1.66
N GLU A 261 16.20 -7.41 -1.49
CA GLU A 261 17.15 -6.81 -2.45
C GLU A 261 17.03 -7.38 -3.86
N PRO A 262 17.13 -8.72 -4.08
CA PRO A 262 16.99 -9.25 -5.44
C PRO A 262 15.59 -9.01 -6.03
N PHE A 263 14.55 -8.94 -5.20
CA PHE A 263 13.21 -8.57 -5.64
C PHE A 263 13.16 -7.11 -6.14
N LEU A 264 13.61 -6.15 -5.31
CA LEU A 264 13.56 -4.73 -5.65
C LEU A 264 14.50 -4.37 -6.80
N LYS A 265 15.63 -5.07 -6.95
CA LYS A 265 16.51 -4.91 -8.12
C LYS A 265 15.78 -5.20 -9.43
N GLN A 266 14.91 -6.23 -9.46
CA GLN A 266 14.08 -6.51 -10.64
C GLN A 266 13.01 -5.44 -10.85
N MET A 267 12.34 -4.99 -9.78
CA MET A 267 11.29 -3.97 -9.88
C MET A 267 11.85 -2.66 -10.42
N LYS A 268 13.01 -2.22 -9.91
CA LYS A 268 13.69 -1.02 -10.39
C LYS A 268 14.11 -1.13 -11.85
N ALA A 269 14.67 -2.27 -12.26
CA ALA A 269 15.08 -2.47 -13.65
C ALA A 269 13.90 -2.39 -14.63
N ILE A 270 12.74 -2.95 -14.25
CA ILE A 270 11.52 -2.84 -15.06
C ILE A 270 10.99 -1.42 -15.06
N ASP A 271 10.91 -0.77 -13.90
CA ASP A 271 10.40 0.60 -13.78
C ASP A 271 11.25 1.59 -14.59
N ASP A 272 12.58 1.56 -14.44
CA ASP A 272 13.51 2.40 -15.20
C ASP A 272 13.31 2.22 -16.71
N LEU A 273 13.13 0.97 -17.17
CA LEU A 273 12.91 0.65 -18.59
C LEU A 273 11.57 1.21 -19.09
N VAL A 274 10.46 0.89 -18.42
CA VAL A 274 9.13 1.28 -18.91
C VAL A 274 8.86 2.77 -18.80
N LYS A 275 9.45 3.45 -17.80
CA LYS A 275 9.38 4.92 -17.67
C LYS A 275 10.24 5.65 -18.70
N GLY A 276 11.17 4.95 -19.36
CA GLY A 276 11.98 5.50 -20.45
C GLY A 276 11.34 5.38 -21.84
N PHE A 277 10.19 4.70 -21.98
CA PHE A 277 9.50 4.61 -23.26
C PHE A 277 8.71 5.88 -23.58
N GLU A 278 8.66 6.23 -24.86
CA GLU A 278 7.71 7.23 -25.37
C GLU A 278 6.27 6.69 -25.29
N GLU A 279 5.31 7.55 -24.96
CA GLU A 279 3.90 7.19 -24.92
C GLU A 279 3.42 6.85 -26.35
N LEU A 280 2.95 5.62 -26.56
CA LEU A 280 2.39 5.18 -27.83
C LEU A 280 0.87 5.39 -27.84
N ASP A 281 0.39 6.31 -28.68
CA ASP A 281 -1.05 6.50 -28.89
C ASP A 281 -1.59 5.43 -29.85
N THR A 282 -2.41 4.53 -29.31
CA THR A 282 -3.11 3.48 -30.07
C THR A 282 -4.60 3.77 -30.25
N SER A 283 -5.04 5.01 -30.04
CA SER A 283 -6.41 5.43 -30.35
C SER A 283 -6.62 5.47 -31.87
N LYS A 284 -7.88 5.30 -32.30
CA LYS A 284 -8.27 5.30 -33.72
C LYS A 284 -8.48 6.72 -34.24
#